data_AF-A0A1B3MZV0-F1
#
_entry.id   AF-A0A1B3MZV0-F1
#
_cell.length_a   1.000
_cell.length_b   1.000
_cell.length_c   1.000
_cell.angle_alpha   90.00
_cell.angle_beta   90.00
_cell.angle_gamma   90.00
#
_symmetry.space_group_name_H-M   'P 1'
#
loop_
_entity.id
_entity.type
_entity.pdbx_description
1 polymer ?
#
loop_
_entity_poly.entity_id
_entity_poly.type
_entity_poly.pdbx_seq_one_letter_code
_entity_poly.pdbx_strand_id
1 'polypeptide(L)' 'MSEDEIAFRAAINLLRDSVESGRMPSGEKLTSDSSVLHQRAAEHLETLLRQSLAAG' A
#
# COMPACT_ATOMS: atom_id res chain seq x y z
N MET A 1 4.02 -4.70 -17.79
CA MET A 1 3.48 -4.79 -16.42
C MET A 1 2.25 -5.65 -16.49
N SER A 2 2.15 -6.69 -15.66
CA SER A 2 0.94 -7.48 -15.52
C SER A 2 -0.17 -6.67 -14.84
N GLU A 3 -1.42 -7.09 -14.98
CA GLU A 3 -2.54 -6.46 -14.25
C GLU A 3 -2.33 -6.52 -12.73
N ASP A 4 -1.80 -7.64 -12.23
CA ASP A 4 -1.46 -7.81 -10.82
C ASP A 4 -0.39 -6.80 -10.37
N GLU A 5 0.66 -6.59 -11.16
CA GLU A 5 1.69 -5.59 -10.83
C GLU A 5 1.11 -4.18 -10.76
N ILE A 6 0.20 -3.83 -11.69
CA ILE A 6 -0.50 -2.54 -11.66
C ILE A 6 -1.34 -2.41 -10.39
N ALA A 7 -2.11 -3.45 -10.06
CA ALA A 7 -2.97 -3.46 -8.88
C ALA A 7 -2.17 -3.32 -7.57
N PHE A 8 -1.09 -4.08 -7.43
CA PHE A 8 -0.21 -3.98 -6.26
C PHE A 8 0.39 -2.58 -6.13
N ARG A 9 0.92 -2.02 -7.21
CA ARG A 9 1.51 -0.67 -7.19
C ARG A 9 0.47 0.40 -6.82
N ALA A 10 -0.74 0.31 -7.36
CA ALA A 10 -1.82 1.23 -7.02
C ALA A 10 -2.20 1.15 -5.53
N ALA A 11 -2.34 -0.06 -4.98
CA ALA A 11 -2.65 -0.28 -3.57
C ALA A 11 -1.53 0.24 -2.65
N ILE A 12 -0.27 -0.06 -2.96
CA ILE A 12 0.89 0.40 -2.18
C ILE A 12 0.95 1.93 -2.15
N ASN A 13 0.77 2.58 -3.29
CA ASN A 13 0.77 4.04 -3.37
C ASN A 13 -0.36 4.63 -2.51
N LEU A 14 -1.58 4.11 -2.64
CA LEU A 14 -2.71 4.57 -1.84
C LEU A 14 -2.46 4.49 -0.33
N LEU A 15 -1.85 3.39 0.13
CA LEU A 15 -1.52 3.20 1.54
C LEU A 15 -0.46 4.20 2.01
N ARG A 16 0.58 4.44 1.21
CA ARG A 16 1.64 5.41 1.50
C ARG A 16 1.11 6.84 1.52
N ASP A 17 0.31 7.21 0.52
CA ASP A 17 -0.31 8.53 0.42
C ASP A 17 -1.24 8.79 1.60
N SER A 18 -1.96 7.76 2.06
CA SER A 18 -2.82 7.88 3.23
C SER A 18 -2.03 8.13 4.52
N VAL A 19 -0.88 7.45 4.68
CA VAL A 19 0.05 7.66 5.80
C VAL A 19 0.67 9.06 5.75
N GLU A 20 1.15 9.49 4.57
CA GLU A 20 1.80 10.79 4.39
C GLU A 20 0.82 11.96 4.62
N SER A 21 -0.38 11.86 4.06
CA SER A 21 -1.42 12.89 4.24
C SER A 21 -2.10 12.84 5.61
N GLY A 22 -1.95 11.73 6.34
CA GLY A 22 -2.68 11.46 7.58
C GLY A 22 -4.19 11.34 7.37
N ARG A 23 -4.64 11.01 6.15
CA ARG A 23 -6.05 10.90 5.77
C ARG A 23 -6.31 9.69 4.88
N MET A 24 -7.47 9.08 5.09
CA MET A 24 -8.01 8.10 4.16
C MET A 24 -8.51 8.79 2.87
N PRO A 25 -8.64 8.05 1.76
CA PRO A 25 -9.26 8.56 0.53
C PRO A 25 -10.70 9.04 0.72
N SER A 26 -11.41 8.51 1.72
CA SER A 26 -12.74 8.98 2.14
C SER A 26 -12.73 10.40 2.74
N GLY A 27 -11.55 10.93 3.07
CA GLY A 27 -11.36 12.20 3.76
C GLY A 27 -11.28 12.07 5.29
N GLU A 28 -11.55 10.89 5.84
CA GLU A 28 -11.43 10.61 7.28
C GLU A 28 -9.98 10.72 7.75
N LYS A 29 -9.78 11.17 8.99
CA LYS A 29 -8.43 11.24 9.57
C LYS A 29 -7.91 9.83 9.84
N LEU A 30 -6.65 9.59 9.48
CA LEU A 30 -5.95 8.38 9.83
C LEU A 30 -5.53 8.46 11.31
N THR A 31 -5.96 7.50 12.12
CA THR A 31 -5.49 7.39 13.51
C THR A 31 -4.05 6.89 13.53
N SER A 32 -3.35 7.05 14.65
CA SER A 32 -1.98 6.56 14.80
C SER A 32 -1.87 5.05 14.58
N ASP A 33 -2.80 4.27 15.14
CA ASP A 33 -2.83 2.81 14.97
C ASP A 33 -3.10 2.42 13.51
N SER A 34 -4.05 3.09 12.86
CA SER A 34 -4.33 2.89 11.44
C SER A 34 -3.13 3.25 10.57
N SER A 35 -2.41 4.33 10.89
CA SER A 35 -1.20 4.73 10.17
C SER A 35 -0.12 3.63 10.21
N VAL A 36 0.14 3.07 11.40
CA VAL A 36 1.08 1.95 11.55
C VAL A 36 0.61 0.72 10.75
N LEU A 37 -0.69 0.43 10.76
CA LEU A 37 -1.24 -0.69 9.98
C LEU A 37 -1.06 -0.47 8.46
N HIS A 38 -1.32 0.74 7.96
CA HIS A 38 -1.18 1.08 6.54
C HIS A 38 0.27 0.98 6.07
N GLN A 39 1.20 1.48 6.89
CA GLN A 39 2.64 1.34 6.65
C GLN A 39 3.03 -0.14 6.49
N ARG A 40 2.66 -0.99 7.46
CA ARG A 40 2.97 -2.43 7.43
C ARG A 40 2.31 -3.16 6.26
N ALA A 41 1.08 -2.78 5.92
CA ALA A 41 0.39 -3.34 4.77
C ALA A 41 1.12 -3.00 3.46
N ALA A 42 1.57 -1.75 3.29
CA ALA A 42 2.33 -1.33 2.12
C ALA A 42 3.65 -2.11 1.98
N GLU A 43 4.38 -2.30 3.08
CA GLU A 43 5.62 -3.09 3.13
C GLU A 43 5.38 -4.57 2.78
N HIS A 44 4.29 -5.15 3.30
CA HIS A 44 3.93 -6.54 3.01
C HIS A 44 3.54 -6.73 1.54
N LEU A 45 2.71 -5.85 0.98
CA LEU A 45 2.31 -5.90 -0.43
C LEU A 45 3.52 -5.69 -1.36
N GLU A 46 4.47 -4.83 -1.00
CA GLU A 46 5.71 -4.68 -1.77
C GLU A 46 6.55 -5.97 -1.78
N THR A 47 6.59 -6.68 -0.66
CA THR A 47 7.26 -7.99 -0.56
C THR A 47 6.60 -9.02 -1.49
N LEU A 48 5.26 -9.10 -1.48
CA LEU A 48 4.50 -10.01 -2.35
C LEU A 48 4.73 -9.68 -3.83
N LEU A 49 4.73 -8.38 -4.19
CA LEU A 49 5.02 -7.96 -5.55
C LEU A 49 6.42 -8.40 -6.01
N ARG A 50 7.44 -8.18 -5.16
CA ARG A 50 8.82 -8.62 -5.47
C ARG A 50 8.92 -10.13 -5.66
N GLN A 51 8.24 -10.91 -4.83
CA GLN A 51 8.19 -12.37 -4.95
C GLN A 51 7.50 -12.82 -6.24
N SER A 52 6.38 -12.18 -6.59
CA SER A 52 5.66 -12.47 -7.84
C SER A 52 6.51 -12.17 -9.07
N LEU A 53 7.26 -11.07 -9.08
CA LEU A 53 8.14 -10.70 -10.19
C LEU A 53 9.37 -11.61 -10.32
N ALA A 54 9.82 -12.20 -9.20
CA ALA A 54 10.95 -13.14 -9.19
C ALA A 54 10.57 -14.57 -9.61
N ALA A 55 9.27 -14.89 -9.65
CA ALA A 55 8.74 -16.20 -9.99
C ALA A 55 8.34 -16.37 -11.46
N GLY A 56 8.35 -15.29 -12.25
CA GLY A 56 8.05 -15.28 -13.68
C GLY A 56 9.30 -15.02 -14.53
#